data_AF-A0A3N5FXU4-F1
#
_entry.id   AF-A0A3N5FXU4-F1
#
_cell.length_a   1.000
_cell.length_b   1.000
_cell.length_c   1.000
_cell.angle_alpha   90.00
_cell.angle_beta   90.00
_cell.angle_gamma   90.00
#
_symmetry.space_group_name_H-M   'P 1'
#
loop_
_entity.id
_entity.type
_entity.pdbx_description
1 polymer ?
#
loop_
_entity_poly.entity_id
_entity_poly.type
_entity_poly.pdbx_seq_one_letter_code
_entity_poly.pdbx_strand_id
1 'polypeptide(L)' 'MNLYVGNLPYRITEDQLREAFEQYGQVSSCTIIKDKVTGQSKGFGFLEMPEHDEAEAAIN' A
#
# COMPACT_ATOMS: atom_id res chain seq x y z
N MET A 1 -5.96 -3.62 -10.38
CA MET A 1 -5.60 -2.19 -10.49
C MET A 1 -4.44 -1.91 -9.56
N ASN A 2 -3.45 -1.15 -10.01
CA ASN A 2 -2.21 -0.93 -9.26
C ASN A 2 -2.24 0.49 -8.68
N LEU A 3 -2.46 0.59 -7.38
CA LEU A 3 -2.36 1.81 -6.62
C LEU A 3 -0.92 2.12 -6.22
N TYR A 4 -0.54 3.38 -6.37
CA TYR A 4 0.65 3.92 -5.77
C TYR A 4 0.27 4.65 -4.48
N VAL A 5 0.84 4.21 -3.36
CA VAL A 5 0.60 4.83 -2.06
C VAL A 5 1.89 5.52 -1.63
N GLY A 6 1.88 6.85 -1.66
CA GLY A 6 2.99 7.69 -1.22
C GLY A 6 2.79 8.26 0.18
N ASN A 7 3.80 8.96 0.69
CA ASN A 7 3.80 9.60 2.01
C ASN A 7 3.60 8.65 3.21
N LEU A 8 4.04 7.41 3.05
CA LEU A 8 3.95 6.37 4.07
C LEU A 8 5.01 6.57 5.16
N PRO A 9 4.65 6.43 6.45
CA PRO A 9 5.63 6.58 7.52
C PRO A 9 6.66 5.46 7.49
N TYR A 10 7.91 5.76 7.84
CA TYR A 10 9.04 4.82 7.74
C TYR A 10 8.83 3.46 8.43
N ARG A 11 7.96 3.43 9.43
CA ARG A 11 7.67 2.26 10.27
C ARG A 11 6.48 1.43 9.77
N ILE A 12 5.78 1.86 8.72
CA ILE A 12 4.62 1.11 8.22
C ILE A 12 5.07 -0.16 7.48
N THR A 13 4.33 -1.23 7.71
CA THR A 13 4.54 -2.55 7.11
C THR A 13 3.45 -2.84 6.09
N GLU A 14 3.74 -3.81 5.23
CA GLU A 14 2.79 -4.31 4.23
C GLU A 14 1.51 -4.80 4.89
N ASP A 15 1.60 -5.48 6.04
CA ASP A 15 0.45 -5.86 6.87
C ASP A 15 -0.40 -4.66 7.32
N GLN A 16 0.21 -3.61 7.87
CA GLN A 16 -0.51 -2.43 8.33
C GLN A 16 -1.20 -1.70 7.16
N LEU A 17 -0.56 -1.69 5.99
CA LEU A 17 -1.15 -1.15 4.77
C LEU A 17 -2.32 -2.05 4.34
N ARG A 18 -2.13 -3.38 4.34
CA ARG A 18 -3.15 -4.35 3.98
C ARG A 18 -4.38 -4.22 4.87
N GLU A 19 -4.22 -4.18 6.19
CA GLU A 19 -5.32 -3.99 7.14
C GLU A 19 -6.03 -2.64 6.95
N ALA A 20 -5.26 -1.57 6.72
CA ALA A 20 -5.84 -0.24 6.47
C ALA A 20 -6.59 -0.15 5.14
N PHE A 21 -6.25 -1.00 4.16
CA PHE A 21 -6.94 -1.06 2.88
C PHE A 21 -8.03 -2.13 2.84
N GLU A 22 -7.95 -3.17 3.70
CA GLU A 22 -8.99 -4.20 3.90
C GLU A 22 -10.34 -3.62 4.33
N GLN A 23 -10.34 -2.45 4.97
CA GLN A 23 -11.59 -1.74 5.28
C GLN A 23 -12.29 -1.15 4.04
N TYR A 24 -11.53 -0.87 2.98
CA TYR A 24 -12.02 -0.37 1.69
C TYR A 24 -12.19 -1.50 0.68
N GLY A 25 -11.44 -2.61 0.84
CA GLY A 25 -11.57 -3.81 0.04
C GLY A 25 -10.40 -4.79 0.06
N GLN A 26 -10.53 -5.91 -0.64
CA GLN A 26 -9.59 -7.00 -0.70
C GLN A 26 -8.31 -6.61 -1.45
N VAL A 27 -7.20 -6.64 -0.72
CA VAL A 27 -5.87 -6.39 -1.30
C VAL A 27 -5.32 -7.69 -1.90
N SER A 28 -5.09 -7.70 -3.22
CA SER A 28 -4.46 -8.84 -3.92
C SER A 28 -2.97 -8.92 -3.62
N SER A 29 -2.28 -7.77 -3.63
CA SER A 29 -0.85 -7.71 -3.34
C SER A 29 -0.49 -6.36 -2.74
N CYS A 30 0.44 -6.33 -1.80
CA CYS A 30 1.00 -5.08 -1.28
C CYS A 30 2.52 -5.22 -1.22
N THR A 31 3.23 -4.17 -1.61
CA THR A 31 4.68 -4.15 -1.66
C THR A 31 5.18 -2.79 -1.25
N ILE A 32 5.89 -2.70 -0.14
CA ILE A 32 6.49 -1.43 0.31
C ILE A 32 7.92 -1.32 -0.20
N ILE A 33 8.23 -0.21 -0.85
CA ILE A 33 9.58 0.06 -1.32
C ILE A 33 10.39 0.69 -0.20
N LYS A 34 11.37 -0.07 0.29
CA LYS A 34 12.28 0.33 1.36
C LYS A 34 13.67 0.51 0.77
N ASP A 35 14.34 1.57 1.20
CA ASP A 35 15.71 1.82 0.81
C ASP A 35 16.62 0.76 1.44
N LYS A 36 17.30 -0.04 0.62
CA LYS A 36 18.15 -1.15 1.09
C LYS A 36 19.43 -0.68 1.75
N VAL A 37 19.82 0.58 1.57
CA VAL A 37 21.09 1.12 2.06
C VAL A 37 20.92 1.71 3.46
N THR A 38 19.84 2.46 3.68
CA THR A 38 19.52 3.07 4.98
C THR A 38 18.57 2.21 5.83
N GLY A 39 17.93 1.21 5.21
CA GLY A 39 16.83 0.46 5.84
C GLY A 39 15.58 1.30 6.05
N GLN A 40 15.55 2.55 5.58
CA GLN A 40 14.42 3.45 5.74
C GLN A 40 13.42 3.22 4.62
N SER A 41 12.13 3.05 4.96
CA SER A 41 11.09 2.99 3.93
C SER A 41 11.15 4.24 3.07
N LYS A 42 11.10 4.13 1.76
CA LYS A 42 11.26 5.30 0.87
C LYS A 42 10.04 6.23 0.89
N GLY A 43 9.11 5.95 1.79
CA GLY A 43 7.85 6.66 1.98
C GLY A 43 6.79 6.26 0.97
N PHE A 44 6.98 5.17 0.22
CA PHE A 44 6.00 4.74 -0.76
C PHE A 44 5.95 3.23 -0.93
N GLY A 45 4.80 2.76 -1.39
CA GLY A 45 4.50 1.37 -1.69
C GLY A 45 3.55 1.26 -2.88
N PHE A 46 3.45 0.05 -3.39
CA PHE A 46 2.50 -0.34 -4.40
C PHE A 46 1.49 -1.29 -3.78
N LEU A 47 0.24 -1.09 -4.13
CA LEU A 47 -0.86 -1.93 -3.70
C LEU A 47 -1.63 -2.36 -4.94
N GLU A 48 -1.95 -3.63 -5.04
CA GLU A 48 -2.68 -4.24 -6.14
C GLU A 48 -3.99 -4.77 -5.61
N MET A 49 -5.09 -4.27 -6.18
CA MET A 49 -6.45 -4.71 -5.86
C MET A 49 -7.07 -5.39 -7.07
N PRO A 50 -7.79 -6.51 -6.89
CA PRO A 50 -8.46 -7.21 -7.98
C PRO A 50 -9.74 -6.48 -8.40
N GLU A 51 -10.48 -5.83 -7.49
CA GLU A 51 -11.68 -5.06 -7.84
C GLU A 51 -11.39 -3.59 -8.12
N HIS A 52 -12.17 -3.04 -9.05
CA HIS A 52 -12.13 -1.63 -9.42
C HIS A 52 -12.81 -0.74 -8.37
N ASP A 53 -13.90 -1.22 -7.77
CA ASP A 53 -14.69 -0.48 -6.76
C ASP A 53 -13.85 -0.21 -5.50
N GLU A 54 -13.12 -1.22 -5.04
CA GLU A 54 -12.21 -1.17 -3.90
C GLU A 54 -11.01 -0.25 -4.15
N ALA A 55 -10.50 -0.26 -5.39
CA ALA A 55 -9.43 0.61 -5.83
C ALA A 55 -9.88 2.07 -5.92
N GLU A 56 -11.10 2.33 -6.41
CA GLU A 56 -11.68 3.68 -6.44
C GLU A 56 -11.98 4.21 -5.03
N ALA A 57 -12.52 3.37 -4.15
CA ALA A 57 -12.79 3.71 -2.75
C ALA A 57 -11.52 4.02 -1.95
N ALA A 58 -10.38 3.43 -2.33
CA ALA A 58 -9.10 3.68 -1.71
C ALA A 58 -8.36 4.92 -2.27
N ILE A 59 -8.80 5.47 -3.40
CA ILE A 59 -8.22 6.67 -4.04
C ILE A 59 -9.06 7.93 -3.76
N ASN A 60 -10.38 7.82 -3.63
CA ASN A 60 -11.31 8.93 -3.34
C ASN A 60 -11.39 9.25 -1.84
#